data_AF-A0A1F0FRQ9-F1
#
_entry.id   AF-A0A1F0FRQ9-F1
#
_cell.length_a   1.000
_cell.length_b   1.000
_cell.length_c   1.000
_cell.angle_alpha   90.00
_cell.angle_beta   90.00
_cell.angle_gamma   90.00
#
_symmetry.space_group_name_H-M   'P 1'
#
loop_
_entity.id
_entity.type
_entity.pdbx_description
1 polymer ?
#
loop_
_entity_poly.entity_id
_entity_poly.type
_entity_poly.pdbx_seq_one_letter_code
_entity_poly.pdbx_strand_id
1 'polypeptide(L)'
;MSTVITCPYCGASLEVTIGHHQDSAERVVCDECKQPIAVYKTAAEALQHRDRSIKAVSIEEADFSEEGTYLEIIETEFTKPQTIQIPEGRSLFGRYNPRSSAQLQVLTADPSIDRQHAYFTLSKDGRLEVMDNDSMTGTFVNGAEIDQGERRRLSQGDVLTFGATTAIVHLPHGEEDEGDEWLDF
;
A
#
# COMPACT_ATOMS: atom_id res chain seq x y z
N MET A 1 13.61 25.04 1.13
CA MET A 1 12.18 25.13 0.73
C MET A 1 11.39 24.30 1.72
N SER A 2 10.28 24.80 2.25
CA SER A 2 9.36 23.97 3.04
C SER A 2 8.46 23.20 2.06
N THR A 3 8.23 21.92 2.34
CA THR A 3 7.32 21.06 1.58
C THR A 3 6.52 20.21 2.54
N VAL A 4 5.39 19.68 2.09
CA VAL A 4 4.53 18.83 2.90
C VAL A 4 4.76 17.38 2.48
N ILE A 5 5.07 16.52 3.45
CA ILE A 5 5.14 15.07 3.23
C ILE A 5 4.08 14.35 4.06
N THR A 6 3.67 13.19 3.58
CA THR A 6 2.79 12.30 4.35
C THR A 6 3.63 11.35 5.19
N CYS A 7 3.36 11.30 6.49
CA CYS A 7 4.02 10.38 7.41
C CYS A 7 3.79 8.93 6.96
N PRO A 8 4.83 8.15 6.66
CA PRO A 8 4.69 6.75 6.26
C PRO A 8 4.29 5.83 7.42
N TYR A 9 4.14 6.38 8.63
CA TYR A 9 3.79 5.68 9.86
C TYR A 9 2.39 5.98 10.41
N CYS A 10 1.83 7.17 10.15
CA CYS A 10 0.49 7.53 10.65
C CYS A 10 -0.38 8.29 9.63
N GLY A 11 0.12 8.59 8.43
CA GLY A 11 -0.61 9.37 7.43
C GLY A 11 -0.70 10.87 7.70
N ALA A 12 -0.13 11.37 8.80
CA ALA A 12 -0.13 12.80 9.11
C ALA A 12 0.67 13.63 8.08
N SER A 13 0.12 14.78 7.69
CA SER A 13 0.84 15.77 6.90
C SER A 13 1.87 16.50 7.76
N LEU A 14 3.11 16.53 7.28
CA LEU A 14 4.25 17.11 7.97
C LEU A 14 4.89 18.17 7.10
N GLU A 15 5.00 19.39 7.62
CA GLU A 15 5.84 20.40 7.00
C GLU A 15 7.31 20.12 7.31
N VAL A 16 8.08 19.82 6.26
CA VAL A 16 9.51 19.55 6.36
C VAL A 16 10.28 20.62 5.60
N THR A 17 11.32 21.15 6.25
CA THR A 17 12.23 22.12 5.63
C THR A 17 13.48 21.38 5.21
N ILE A 18 13.66 21.14 3.92
CA ILE A 18 14.82 20.38 3.43
C ILE A 18 15.97 21.31 3.06
N GLY A 19 17.16 20.94 3.53
CA GLY A 19 18.42 21.61 3.21
C GLY A 19 18.89 21.37 1.77
N HIS A 20 19.70 22.28 1.23
CA HIS A 20 20.19 22.17 -0.15
C HIS A 20 21.17 20.99 -0.40
N HIS A 21 21.64 20.29 0.64
CA HIS A 21 22.55 19.16 0.46
C HIS A 21 21.87 18.01 -0.31
N GLN A 22 22.54 17.53 -1.35
CA GLN A 22 21.96 16.64 -2.38
C GLN A 22 22.19 15.15 -2.12
N ASP A 23 22.96 14.76 -1.09
CA ASP A 23 23.48 13.38 -0.99
C ASP A 23 23.04 12.58 0.25
N SER A 24 22.12 13.10 1.08
CA SER A 24 21.74 12.41 2.32
C SER A 24 20.28 12.59 2.71
N ALA A 25 19.68 11.51 3.22
CA ALA A 25 18.35 11.54 3.81
C ALA A 25 18.28 12.52 4.99
N GLU A 26 17.28 13.40 4.98
CA GLU A 26 16.97 14.29 6.10
C GLU A 26 16.10 13.55 7.11
N ARG A 27 16.54 13.49 8.36
CA ARG A 27 15.82 12.79 9.42
C ARG A 27 14.83 13.73 10.07
N VAL A 28 13.54 13.44 9.93
CA VAL A 28 12.44 14.20 10.52
C VAL A 28 11.71 13.32 11.53
N VAL A 29 11.19 13.90 12.60
CA VAL A 29 10.32 13.18 13.54
C VAL A 29 8.89 13.60 13.30
N CYS A 30 7.99 12.64 13.12
CA CYS A 30 6.58 12.95 12.97
C CYS A 30 6.01 13.55 14.24
N ASP A 31 5.34 14.69 14.17
CA ASP A 31 4.74 15.31 15.35
C ASP A 31 3.53 14.54 15.91
N GLU A 32 2.84 13.74 15.09
CA GLU A 32 1.71 12.94 15.52
C GLU A 32 2.14 11.62 16.17
N CYS A 33 2.94 10.80 15.47
CA CYS A 33 3.30 9.46 15.95
C CYS A 33 4.70 9.34 16.58
N LYS A 34 5.47 10.44 16.59
CA LYS A 34 6.83 10.54 17.13
C LYS A 34 7.84 9.56 16.52
N GLN A 35 7.53 8.97 15.36
CA GLN A 35 8.45 8.10 14.63
C GLN A 35 9.46 8.90 13.80
N PRO A 36 10.73 8.48 13.74
CA PRO A 36 11.70 9.06 12.83
C PRO A 36 11.41 8.62 11.39
N ILE A 37 11.52 9.55 10.44
CA ILE A 37 11.30 9.38 9.01
C ILE A 37 12.57 9.82 8.30
N ALA A 38 13.01 9.03 7.31
CA ALA A 38 14.06 9.42 6.39
C ALA A 38 13.41 10.11 5.18
N VAL A 39 13.69 11.38 4.97
CA VAL A 39 13.11 12.17 3.89
C VAL A 39 14.18 12.37 2.81
N TYR A 40 13.88 11.94 1.60
CA TYR A 40 14.75 12.02 0.44
C TYR A 40 14.24 13.04 -0.56
N LYS A 41 15.10 13.52 -1.45
CA LYS A 41 14.66 14.40 -2.53
C LYS A 41 13.87 13.60 -3.54
N THR A 42 14.45 12.52 -4.05
CA THR A 42 13.86 11.72 -5.13
C THR A 42 13.32 10.38 -4.62
N ALA A 43 12.35 9.80 -5.34
CA ALA A 43 11.84 8.45 -5.07
C ALA A 43 12.94 7.38 -5.23
N ALA A 44 13.86 7.56 -6.20
CA ALA A 44 14.97 6.65 -6.45
C ALA A 44 15.92 6.53 -5.24
N GLU A 45 16.14 7.63 -4.51
CA GLU A 45 16.95 7.63 -3.29
C GLU A 45 16.20 7.02 -2.11
N ALA A 46 14.89 7.28 -1.99
CA ALA A 46 14.05 6.67 -0.96
C ALA A 46 14.03 5.14 -1.09
N LEU A 47 13.99 4.60 -2.33
CA LEU A 47 14.07 3.17 -2.60
C LEU A 47 15.44 2.55 -2.24
N GLN A 48 16.50 3.34 -2.27
CA GLN A 48 17.86 2.90 -1.89
C GLN A 48 18.10 2.97 -0.38
N HIS A 49 17.11 3.35 0.42
CA HIS A 49 17.22 3.43 1.86
C HIS A 49 17.55 2.07 2.48
N ARG A 50 18.69 1.99 3.17
CA ARG A 50 19.19 0.73 3.75
C ARG A 50 18.81 0.52 5.21
N ASP A 51 18.45 1.59 5.92
CA ASP A 51 18.10 1.50 7.35
C ASP A 51 16.65 1.04 7.51
N ARG A 52 16.47 -0.26 7.72
CA ARG A 52 15.13 -0.86 7.88
C ARG A 52 14.41 -0.42 9.16
N SER A 53 15.08 0.27 10.09
CA SER A 53 14.44 0.78 11.31
C SER A 53 13.68 2.09 11.09
N ILE A 54 13.87 2.72 9.91
CA ILE A 54 13.31 4.03 9.57
C ILE A 54 12.65 3.93 8.20
N LYS A 55 11.45 4.47 8.04
CA LYS A 55 10.77 4.50 6.75
C LYS A 55 11.25 5.70 5.96
N ALA A 56 11.47 5.48 4.67
CA ALA A 56 11.85 6.51 3.73
C ALA A 56 10.63 7.06 2.99
N VAL A 57 10.58 8.37 2.79
CA VAL A 57 9.66 9.05 1.87
C VAL A 57 10.45 10.02 1.01
N SER A 58 9.95 10.34 -0.18
CA SER A 58 10.52 11.39 -1.03
C SER A 58 9.68 12.67 -0.97
N ILE A 59 10.31 13.81 -1.26
CA ILE A 59 9.62 15.10 -1.42
C ILE A 59 9.30 15.47 -2.86
N GLU A 60 10.06 14.94 -3.83
CA GLU A 60 9.49 14.71 -5.14
C GLU A 60 8.40 13.67 -4.91
N GLU A 61 7.17 14.03 -5.25
CA GLU A 61 6.02 13.14 -5.24
C GLU A 61 6.53 11.78 -5.73
N ALA A 62 6.54 10.75 -4.87
CA ALA A 62 6.69 9.41 -5.36
C ALA A 62 5.49 9.25 -6.26
N ASP A 63 5.67 9.44 -7.57
CA ASP A 63 4.61 9.68 -8.55
C ASP A 63 3.40 8.83 -8.16
N PHE A 64 2.46 9.45 -7.45
CA PHE A 64 1.13 8.88 -7.28
C PHE A 64 0.49 9.16 -8.63
N SER A 65 0.99 8.50 -9.67
CA SER A 65 0.30 8.46 -10.92
C SER A 65 -0.94 7.63 -10.65
N GLU A 66 -2.10 8.17 -10.99
CA GLU A 66 -3.34 7.38 -11.16
C GLU A 66 -3.15 6.27 -12.21
N GLU A 67 -1.97 6.17 -12.82
CA GLU A 67 -1.50 5.14 -13.73
C GLU A 67 -0.93 3.88 -13.01
N GLY A 68 -0.88 3.86 -11.67
CA GLY A 68 -0.40 2.71 -10.88
C GLY A 68 -1.51 1.79 -10.36
N THR A 69 -1.16 0.56 -9.97
CA THR A 69 -2.06 -0.33 -9.22
C THR A 69 -1.98 -0.02 -7.72
N TYR A 70 -3.09 0.26 -7.07
CA TYR A 70 -3.12 0.60 -5.65
C TYR A 70 -4.37 0.12 -4.92
N LEU A 71 -4.29 0.10 -3.60
CA LEU A 71 -5.42 -0.11 -2.70
C LEU A 71 -5.80 1.21 -2.04
N GLU A 72 -7.06 1.58 -2.13
CA GLU A 72 -7.66 2.67 -1.37
C GLU A 72 -8.26 2.08 -0.08
N ILE A 73 -7.61 2.34 1.06
CA ILE A 73 -8.11 1.94 2.37
C ILE A 73 -9.21 2.92 2.79
N ILE A 74 -10.38 2.38 3.05
CA ILE A 74 -11.57 3.14 3.42
C ILE A 74 -11.53 3.49 4.91
N GLU A 75 -12.02 4.69 5.26
CA GLU A 75 -12.13 5.10 6.66
C GLU A 75 -13.01 4.13 7.44
N THR A 76 -12.53 3.72 8.62
CA THR A 76 -13.30 2.95 9.60
C THR A 76 -13.05 3.51 10.99
N GLU A 77 -13.70 2.95 12.03
CA GLU A 77 -13.41 3.33 13.42
C GLU A 77 -11.94 3.06 13.84
N PHE A 78 -11.26 2.16 13.13
CA PHE A 78 -9.89 1.74 13.40
C PHE A 78 -8.84 2.38 12.48
N THR A 79 -9.26 2.95 11.35
CA THR A 79 -8.37 3.29 10.24
C THR A 79 -8.73 4.61 9.61
N LYS A 80 -7.72 5.46 9.36
CA LYS A 80 -7.86 6.64 8.52
C LYS A 80 -7.62 6.28 7.04
N PRO A 81 -8.24 7.02 6.09
CA PRO A 81 -8.01 6.82 4.67
C PRO A 81 -6.53 6.76 4.32
N GLN A 82 -6.14 5.78 3.52
CA GLN A 82 -4.76 5.57 3.08
C GLN A 82 -4.75 5.01 1.67
N THR A 83 -3.71 5.34 0.90
CA THR A 83 -3.46 4.71 -0.39
C THR A 83 -2.20 3.89 -0.32
N ILE A 84 -2.26 2.63 -0.75
CA ILE A 84 -1.14 1.70 -0.73
C ILE A 84 -0.86 1.23 -2.16
N GLN A 85 0.23 1.73 -2.74
CA GLN A 85 0.70 1.31 -4.06
C GLN A 85 1.16 -0.15 -4.01
N ILE A 86 0.78 -0.94 -5.02
CA ILE A 86 1.19 -2.32 -5.18
C ILE A 86 2.29 -2.37 -6.24
N PRO A 87 3.55 -2.63 -5.86
CA PRO A 87 4.62 -2.78 -6.84
C PRO A 87 4.49 -4.10 -7.59
N GLU A 88 5.09 -4.15 -8.79
CA GLU A 88 5.26 -5.40 -9.54
C GLU A 88 5.96 -6.46 -8.66
N GLY A 89 5.53 -7.71 -8.81
CA GLY A 89 6.02 -8.85 -8.07
C GLY A 89 5.17 -9.17 -6.85
N ARG A 90 5.74 -9.95 -5.94
CA ARG A 90 5.04 -10.45 -4.75
C ARG A 90 5.34 -9.56 -3.55
N SER A 91 4.28 -9.08 -2.91
CA SER A 91 4.32 -8.20 -1.75
C SER A 91 3.52 -8.80 -0.60
N LEU A 92 4.11 -8.87 0.60
CA LEU A 92 3.40 -9.25 1.81
C LEU A 92 2.72 -8.01 2.39
N PHE A 93 1.41 -8.13 2.62
CA PHE A 93 0.55 -7.11 3.20
C PHE A 93 0.14 -7.49 4.62
N GLY A 94 0.02 -6.50 5.50
CA GLY A 94 -0.54 -6.71 6.81
C GLY A 94 -0.63 -5.43 7.63
N ARG A 95 -1.06 -5.58 8.88
CA ARG A 95 -1.11 -4.49 9.83
C ARG A 95 0.28 -3.97 10.16
N TYR A 96 0.38 -2.65 10.29
CA TYR A 96 1.59 -1.99 10.72
C TYR A 96 2.18 -2.58 11.99
N ASN A 97 3.44 -2.99 11.89
CA ASN A 97 4.27 -3.32 13.04
C ASN A 97 5.73 -3.07 12.67
N PRO A 98 6.50 -2.33 13.49
CA PRO A 98 7.92 -2.03 13.22
C PRO A 98 8.81 -3.27 13.02
N ARG A 99 8.37 -4.44 13.53
CA ARG A 99 9.08 -5.71 13.43
C ARG A 99 8.47 -6.67 12.41
N SER A 100 7.43 -6.27 11.68
CA SER A 100 6.89 -7.09 10.59
C SER A 100 7.82 -7.05 9.39
N SER A 101 7.90 -8.17 8.66
CA SER A 101 8.57 -8.25 7.37
C SER A 101 7.66 -7.87 6.19
N ALA A 102 6.40 -7.51 6.45
CA ALA A 102 5.47 -7.06 5.41
C ALA A 102 5.99 -5.79 4.74
N GLN A 103 6.10 -5.81 3.41
CA GLN A 103 6.50 -4.66 2.62
C GLN A 103 5.38 -3.62 2.56
N LEU A 104 4.14 -4.10 2.44
CA LEU A 104 2.94 -3.26 2.43
C LEU A 104 2.30 -3.32 3.81
N GLN A 105 2.17 -2.18 4.46
CA GLN A 105 1.64 -2.13 5.82
C GLN A 105 0.55 -1.07 5.92
N VAL A 106 -0.66 -1.50 6.26
CA VAL A 106 -1.77 -0.60 6.57
C VAL A 106 -1.67 -0.11 8.00
N LEU A 107 -1.80 1.20 8.18
CA LEU A 107 -1.78 1.86 9.48
C LEU A 107 -3.19 1.80 10.05
N THR A 108 -3.45 0.79 10.86
CA THR A 108 -4.76 0.54 11.46
C THR A 108 -4.62 0.08 12.90
N ALA A 109 -5.54 0.53 13.75
CA ALA A 109 -5.69 0.04 15.11
C ALA A 109 -6.47 -1.28 15.18
N ASP A 110 -6.96 -1.77 14.05
CA ASP A 110 -7.78 -2.98 13.94
C ASP A 110 -6.97 -4.20 14.41
N PRO A 111 -7.35 -4.84 15.53
CA PRO A 111 -6.61 -5.99 16.04
C PRO A 111 -6.82 -7.25 15.20
N SER A 112 -7.84 -7.29 14.34
CA SER A 112 -8.22 -8.47 13.56
C SER A 112 -7.43 -8.64 12.27
N ILE A 113 -6.71 -7.61 11.81
CA ILE A 113 -5.72 -7.77 10.76
C ILE A 113 -4.36 -8.20 11.32
N ASP A 114 -3.84 -9.28 10.73
CA ASP A 114 -2.53 -9.81 11.08
C ASP A 114 -1.40 -8.93 10.57
N ARG A 115 -0.25 -9.01 11.23
CA ARG A 115 0.97 -8.29 10.81
C ARG A 115 1.51 -8.78 9.47
N GLN A 116 1.11 -9.99 9.06
CA GLN A 116 1.47 -10.69 7.83
C GLN A 116 0.21 -11.43 7.35
N HIS A 117 -0.71 -10.72 6.72
CA HIS A 117 -2.09 -11.16 6.57
C HIS A 117 -2.38 -11.76 5.19
N ALA A 118 -1.90 -11.11 4.12
CA ALA A 118 -2.15 -11.57 2.76
C ALA A 118 -0.95 -11.28 1.86
N TYR A 119 -0.83 -12.04 0.78
CA TYR A 119 0.11 -11.73 -0.30
C TYR A 119 -0.63 -11.12 -1.47
N PHE A 120 -0.09 -10.02 -1.99
CA PHE A 120 -0.44 -9.51 -3.31
C PHE A 120 0.63 -9.92 -4.31
N THR A 121 0.21 -10.30 -5.51
CA THR A 121 1.11 -10.51 -6.64
C THR A 121 0.62 -9.69 -7.81
N LEU A 122 1.40 -8.68 -8.21
CA LEU A 122 1.16 -7.92 -9.42
C LEU A 122 2.11 -8.43 -10.50
N SER A 123 1.56 -8.95 -11.59
CA SER A 123 2.37 -9.38 -12.73
C SER A 123 2.73 -8.22 -13.66
N LYS A 124 3.72 -8.45 -14.54
CA LYS A 124 4.19 -7.47 -15.54
C LYS A 124 3.11 -6.98 -16.50
N ASP A 125 2.08 -7.78 -16.71
CA ASP A 125 0.94 -7.48 -17.58
C ASP A 125 -0.25 -6.92 -16.80
N GLY A 126 -0.04 -6.44 -15.57
CA GLY A 126 -1.04 -5.71 -14.80
C GLY A 126 -2.09 -6.57 -14.10
N ARG A 127 -1.94 -7.92 -14.11
CA ARG A 127 -2.86 -8.79 -13.38
C ARG A 127 -2.51 -8.79 -11.90
N LEU A 128 -3.47 -8.41 -11.07
CA LEU A 128 -3.35 -8.43 -9.62
C LEU A 128 -4.04 -9.68 -9.04
N GLU A 129 -3.33 -10.39 -8.17
CA GLU A 129 -3.87 -11.50 -7.39
C GLU A 129 -3.65 -11.26 -5.90
N VAL A 130 -4.60 -11.74 -5.08
CA VAL A 130 -4.48 -11.80 -3.63
C VAL A 130 -4.59 -13.25 -3.14
N MET A 131 -3.83 -13.58 -2.11
CA MET A 131 -3.84 -14.88 -1.44
C MET A 131 -3.78 -14.65 0.05
N ASP A 132 -4.68 -15.27 0.81
CA ASP A 132 -4.62 -15.25 2.26
C ASP A 132 -3.33 -15.94 2.76
N ASN A 133 -2.72 -15.41 3.83
CA ASN A 133 -1.50 -15.95 4.42
C ASN A 133 -1.77 -16.63 5.78
N ASP A 134 -2.74 -17.54 5.81
CA ASP A 134 -3.15 -18.26 7.02
C ASP A 134 -3.55 -17.27 8.12
N SER A 135 -4.32 -16.26 7.71
CA SER A 135 -4.70 -15.17 8.61
C SER A 135 -5.74 -15.63 9.64
N MET A 136 -5.73 -15.00 10.81
CA MET A 136 -6.62 -15.35 11.91
C MET A 136 -8.10 -15.17 11.58
N THR A 137 -8.43 -14.18 10.74
CA THR A 137 -9.82 -13.81 10.43
C THR A 137 -10.20 -14.01 8.97
N GLY A 138 -9.29 -14.51 8.15
CA GLY A 138 -9.49 -14.66 6.72
C GLY A 138 -9.38 -13.34 5.94
N THR A 139 -9.21 -13.50 4.63
CA THR A 139 -9.25 -12.44 3.62
C THR A 139 -10.49 -12.62 2.76
N PHE A 140 -11.24 -11.55 2.50
CA PHE A 140 -12.46 -11.59 1.68
C PHE A 140 -12.33 -10.69 0.46
N VAL A 141 -12.92 -11.14 -0.65
CA VAL A 141 -13.09 -10.35 -1.88
C VAL A 141 -14.57 -10.30 -2.22
N ASN A 142 -15.15 -9.10 -2.27
CA ASN A 142 -16.58 -8.87 -2.50
C ASN A 142 -17.49 -9.71 -1.56
N GLY A 143 -17.05 -9.85 -0.30
CA GLY A 143 -17.75 -10.63 0.73
C GLY A 143 -17.53 -12.15 0.68
N ALA A 144 -16.78 -12.67 -0.29
CA ALA A 144 -16.42 -14.08 -0.38
C ALA A 144 -15.00 -14.34 0.15
N GLU A 145 -14.89 -15.21 1.16
CA GLU A 145 -13.61 -15.61 1.77
C GLU A 145 -12.68 -16.30 0.75
N ILE A 146 -11.38 -16.12 0.89
CA ILE A 146 -10.34 -16.84 0.14
C ILE A 146 -10.04 -18.15 0.82
N ASP A 147 -10.20 -19.25 0.09
CA ASP A 147 -9.88 -20.58 0.61
C ASP A 147 -8.38 -20.75 0.82
N GLN A 148 -8.00 -21.65 1.72
CA GLN A 148 -6.59 -21.88 2.05
C GLN A 148 -5.79 -22.29 0.80
N GLY A 149 -4.76 -21.49 0.47
CA GLY A 149 -3.90 -21.71 -0.69
C GLY A 149 -4.49 -21.26 -2.04
N GLU A 150 -5.71 -20.74 -2.05
CA GLU A 150 -6.33 -20.16 -3.23
C GLU A 150 -5.72 -18.79 -3.56
N ARG A 151 -5.50 -18.52 -4.85
CA ARG A 151 -5.19 -17.18 -5.34
C ARG A 151 -6.42 -16.63 -6.05
N ARG A 152 -6.91 -15.49 -5.59
CA ARG A 152 -8.04 -14.77 -6.16
C ARG A 152 -7.52 -13.67 -7.08
N ARG A 153 -7.88 -13.70 -8.35
CA ARG A 153 -7.64 -12.56 -9.26
C ARG A 153 -8.53 -11.39 -8.83
N LEU A 154 -7.97 -10.19 -8.83
CA LEU A 154 -8.64 -8.95 -8.51
C LEU A 154 -8.90 -8.12 -9.76
N SER A 155 -10.03 -7.43 -9.75
CA SER A 155 -10.50 -6.52 -10.78
C SER A 155 -10.62 -5.09 -10.23
N GLN A 156 -10.70 -4.12 -11.15
CA GLN A 156 -11.00 -2.74 -10.80
C GLN A 156 -12.27 -2.66 -9.94
N GLY A 157 -12.19 -1.94 -8.81
CA GLY A 157 -13.31 -1.72 -7.91
C GLY A 157 -13.63 -2.89 -6.97
N ASP A 158 -12.90 -4.01 -7.03
CA ASP A 158 -13.09 -5.10 -6.07
C ASP A 158 -12.89 -4.60 -4.64
N VAL A 159 -13.77 -5.04 -3.75
CA VAL A 159 -13.73 -4.71 -2.33
C VAL A 159 -13.04 -5.82 -1.57
N LEU A 160 -11.92 -5.49 -0.94
CA LEU A 160 -11.19 -6.38 -0.06
C LEU A 160 -11.57 -6.10 1.39
N THR A 161 -11.71 -7.16 2.18
CA THR A 161 -11.90 -7.04 3.63
C THR A 161 -10.88 -7.89 4.37
N PHE A 162 -10.19 -7.26 5.31
CA PHE A 162 -9.19 -7.85 6.19
C PHE A 162 -9.58 -7.51 7.62
N GLY A 163 -10.21 -8.45 8.33
CA GLY A 163 -10.79 -8.15 9.64
C GLY A 163 -11.89 -7.08 9.53
N ALA A 164 -11.74 -5.96 10.22
CA ALA A 164 -12.63 -4.78 10.14
C ALA A 164 -12.10 -3.68 9.20
N THR A 165 -10.99 -3.93 8.49
CA THR A 165 -10.38 -2.98 7.54
C THR A 165 -10.82 -3.31 6.12
N THR A 166 -11.27 -2.29 5.37
CA THR A 166 -11.77 -2.42 4.00
C THR A 166 -10.86 -1.67 3.03
N ALA A 167 -10.63 -2.24 1.85
CA ALA A 167 -9.89 -1.60 0.76
C ALA A 167 -10.61 -1.75 -0.58
N ILE A 168 -10.51 -0.74 -1.45
CA ILE A 168 -10.95 -0.80 -2.85
C ILE A 168 -9.74 -0.95 -3.75
N VAL A 169 -9.81 -1.88 -4.70
CA VAL A 169 -8.77 -2.12 -5.69
C VAL A 169 -8.87 -1.10 -6.82
N HIS A 170 -7.75 -0.46 -7.13
CA HIS A 170 -7.58 0.39 -8.29
C HIS A 170 -6.45 -0.16 -9.16
N LEU A 171 -6.77 -0.46 -10.41
CA LEU A 171 -5.86 -0.89 -11.47
C LEU A 171 -5.66 0.28 -12.43
N PRO A 172 -4.51 0.36 -13.13
CA PRO A 172 -4.36 1.30 -14.24
C PRO A 172 -5.49 1.12 -15.25
N HIS A 173 -5.95 2.23 -15.85
CA HIS A 173 -6.80 2.18 -17.04
C HIS A 173 -6.03 1.50 -18.18
N GLY A 174 -6.17 0.17 -18.29
CA GLY A 174 -5.77 -0.62 -19.44
C GLY A 174 -7.04 -1.05 -20.17
N GLU A 175 -7.05 -0.84 -21.49
CA GLU A 175 -8.16 -1.11 -22.41
C GLU A 175 -8.95 -2.35 -22.02
N GLU A 176 -10.28 -2.18 -21.94
CA GLU A 176 -11.25 -3.26 -21.88
C GLU A 176 -10.82 -4.36 -22.87
N ASP A 177 -10.85 -5.63 -22.43
CA ASP A 177 -10.84 -6.76 -23.36
C ASP A 177 -12.07 -6.62 -24.28
N GLU A 178 -11.94 -5.86 -25.37
CA GLU A 178 -12.70 -6.06 -26.59
C GLU A 178 -12.29 -7.43 -27.13
N GLY A 179 -13.03 -8.46 -26.71
CA GLY A 179 -12.81 -9.83 -27.14
C GLY A 179 -14.02 -10.73 -26.86
N ASP A 180 -15.16 -10.44 -27.47
CA ASP A 180 -15.57 -11.10 -28.72
C ASP A 180 -17.07 -10.94 -29.03
N GLU A 181 -17.28 -10.73 -30.32
CA GLU A 181 -18.51 -10.47 -31.05
C GLU A 181 -19.64 -11.50 -30.85
N TRP A 182 -20.87 -10.97 -30.94
CA TRP A 182 -22.03 -11.54 -31.62
C TRP A 182 -22.09 -13.06 -31.84
N LEU A 183 -23.04 -13.71 -31.17
CA LEU A 183 -23.80 -14.79 -31.79
C LEU A 183 -25.29 -14.47 -31.73
N ASP A 184 -25.82 -14.19 -32.91
CA ASP A 184 -27.24 -14.13 -33.25
C ASP A 184 -28.02 -15.32 -32.67
N PHE A 185 -29.16 -15.03 -32.02
CA PHE A 185 -30.35 -15.89 -32.02
C PHE A 185 -31.63 -15.04 -31.98
#